data_AF-A0A2T5IYJ9-F1
#
_entry.id   AF-A0A2T5IYJ9-F1
#
_cell.length_a   1.000
_cell.length_b   1.000
_cell.length_c   1.000
_cell.angle_alpha   90.00
_cell.angle_beta   90.00
_cell.angle_gamma   90.00
#
_symmetry.space_group_name_H-M   'P 1'
#
loop_
_entity.id
_entity.type
_entity.pdbx_description
1 polymer ?
#
loop_
_entity_poly.entity_id
_entity_poly.type
_entity_poly.pdbx_seq_one_letter_code
_entity_poly.pdbx_strand_id
1 'polypeptide(L)' 'MNIKPIRNDNDLTAAFIRLESIFQAMDGTLEADERDILVTLIEAYENKYYHIDFRPSEGVIKCLSNYTI' A
#
# COMPACT_ATOMS: atom_id res chain seq x y z
N MET A 1 19.18 2.53 3.39
CA MET A 1 17.86 2.04 2.95
C MET A 1 18.08 0.86 2.01
N ASN A 2 17.48 -0.30 2.27
CA ASN A 2 17.58 -1.49 1.40
C ASN A 2 16.19 -2.13 1.28
N ILE A 3 15.35 -1.55 0.44
CA ILE A 3 13.96 -2.00 0.24
C ILE A 3 13.98 -3.20 -0.69
N LYS A 4 13.30 -4.28 -0.28
CA LYS A 4 13.19 -5.51 -1.06
C LYS A 4 11.87 -5.53 -1.84
N PRO A 5 11.87 -6.04 -3.08
CA PRO A 5 10.63 -6.24 -3.81
C PRO A 5 9.78 -7.33 -3.16
N ILE A 6 8.46 -7.18 -3.20
CA ILE A 6 7.50 -8.16 -2.70
C ILE A 6 7.21 -9.18 -3.80
N ARG A 7 7.58 -10.46 -3.58
CA ARG A 7 7.44 -11.53 -4.61
C ARG A 7 6.53 -12.67 -4.17
N ASN A 8 6.23 -12.76 -2.88
CA ASN A 8 5.40 -13.79 -2.27
C ASN A 8 4.76 -13.24 -0.98
N ASP A 9 3.88 -14.04 -0.38
CA ASP A 9 3.09 -13.61 0.79
C ASP A 9 3.94 -13.42 2.06
N ASN A 10 5.10 -14.08 2.16
CA ASN A 10 6.02 -13.85 3.28
C ASN A 10 6.69 -12.47 3.16
N ASP A 11 7.08 -12.08 1.94
CA ASP A 11 7.61 -10.74 1.68
C ASP A 11 6.53 -9.69 1.93
N LEU A 12 5.27 -9.98 1.57
CA LEU A 12 4.12 -9.10 1.81
C LEU A 12 3.90 -8.89 3.32
N THR A 13 3.90 -9.99 4.08
CA THR A 13 3.77 -9.94 5.55
C THR A 13 4.92 -9.16 6.18
N ALA A 14 6.15 -9.38 5.73
CA ALA A 14 7.30 -8.64 6.21
C ALA A 14 7.23 -7.14 5.88
N ALA A 15 6.71 -6.79 4.70
CA ALA A 15 6.47 -5.41 4.30
C ALA A 15 5.43 -4.75 5.21
N PHE A 16 4.34 -5.44 5.56
CA PHE A 16 3.35 -4.93 6.51
C PHE A 16 3.94 -4.71 7.92
N ILE A 17 4.67 -5.68 8.47
CA ILE A 17 5.32 -5.55 9.79
C ILE A 17 6.27 -4.34 9.81
N ARG A 18 7.03 -4.15 8.71
CA ARG A 18 7.92 -3.01 8.58
C ARG A 18 7.14 -1.71 8.48
N LEU A 19 6.10 -1.68 7.67
CA LEU A 19 5.23 -0.54 7.47
C LEU A 19 4.59 -0.09 8.79
N GLU A 20 4.06 -1.00 9.60
CA GLU A 20 3.51 -0.70 10.93
C GLU A 20 4.54 -0.03 11.84
N SER A 21 5.80 -0.46 11.79
CA SER A 21 6.88 0.10 12.61
C SER A 21 7.24 1.55 12.23
N ILE A 22 7.01 1.95 10.99
CA ILE A 22 7.36 3.28 10.46
C ILE A 22 6.14 4.11 10.04
N PHE A 23 4.93 3.62 10.32
CA PHE A 23 3.69 4.25 9.87
C PHE A 23 3.54 5.67 10.42
N GLN A 24 4.00 5.89 11.66
CA GLN A 24 3.99 7.18 12.36
C GLN A 24 5.28 7.99 12.13
N ALA A 25 6.14 7.61 11.17
CA ALA A 25 7.32 8.39 10.83
C ALA A 25 6.91 9.80 10.37
N MET A 26 7.64 10.80 10.87
CA MET A 26 7.45 12.19 10.46
C MET A 26 7.83 12.37 9.00
N ASP A 27 7.05 13.18 8.29
CA ASP A 27 7.34 13.49 6.88
C ASP A 27 8.71 14.18 6.72
N GLY A 28 9.39 13.85 5.63
CA GLY A 28 10.76 14.31 5.37
C GLY A 28 11.87 13.51 6.08
N THR A 29 11.52 12.44 6.79
CA THR A 29 12.48 11.45 7.31
C THR A 29 12.68 10.30 6.32
N LEU A 30 13.83 9.61 6.44
CA LEU A 30 14.11 8.43 5.61
C LEU A 30 13.08 7.32 5.84
N GLU A 31 12.54 7.23 7.05
CA GLU A 31 11.46 6.31 7.40
C GLU A 31 10.13 6.68 6.71
N ALA A 32 9.84 7.96 6.50
CA ALA A 32 8.66 8.38 5.74
C ALA A 32 8.81 8.06 4.24
N ASP A 33 10.00 8.26 3.66
CA ASP A 33 10.31 7.76 2.31
C ASP A 33 10.15 6.24 2.22
N GLU A 34 10.59 5.50 3.25
CA GLU A 34 10.45 4.04 3.30
C GLU A 34 8.99 3.60 3.36
N ARG A 35 8.18 4.30 4.17
CA ARG A 35 6.74 4.07 4.27
C ARG A 35 6.07 4.21 2.90
N ASP A 36 6.34 5.30 2.19
CA ASP A 36 5.71 5.61 0.90
C ASP A 36 6.03 4.55 -0.16
N ILE A 37 7.31 4.14 -0.22
CA ILE A 37 7.75 3.08 -1.13
C ILE A 37 7.13 1.72 -0.77
N LEU A 38 7.06 1.37 0.51
CA LEU A 38 6.44 0.10 0.95
C LEU A 38 4.95 0.04 0.61
N VAL A 39 4.22 1.13 0.80
CA VAL A 39 2.80 1.23 0.40
C VAL A 39 2.65 0.94 -1.10
N THR A 40 3.45 1.62 -1.93
CA THR A 40 3.42 1.42 -3.39
C THR A 40 3.71 -0.04 -3.79
N LEU A 41 4.68 -0.69 -3.12
CA LEU A 41 5.03 -2.08 -3.41
C LEU A 41 3.93 -3.07 -2.98
N ILE A 42 3.28 -2.82 -1.84
CA ILE A 42 2.16 -3.61 -1.36
C ILE A 42 1.00 -3.51 -2.35
N GLU A 43 0.61 -2.30 -2.74
CA GLU A 43 -0.46 -2.08 -3.72
C GLU A 43 -0.17 -2.74 -5.07
N ALA A 44 1.08 -2.67 -5.54
CA ALA A 44 1.48 -3.32 -6.79
C ALA A 44 1.39 -4.85 -6.71
N TYR A 45 1.74 -5.44 -5.56
CA TYR A 45 1.59 -6.87 -5.32
C TYR A 45 0.11 -7.26 -5.25
N GLU A 46 -0.68 -6.55 -4.44
CA GLU A 46 -2.12 -6.82 -4.30
C GLU A 46 -2.86 -6.69 -5.64
N ASN A 47 -2.59 -5.66 -6.43
CA ASN A 47 -3.19 -5.51 -7.76
C ASN A 47 -2.85 -6.67 -8.71
N LYS A 48 -1.68 -7.29 -8.54
CA LYS A 48 -1.23 -8.40 -9.38
C LYS A 48 -1.80 -9.75 -8.94
N TYR A 49 -1.92 -9.98 -7.63
CA TYR A 49 -2.28 -11.30 -7.07
C TYR A 49 -3.70 -11.37 -6.51
N TYR A 50 -4.16 -10.27 -5.91
CA TYR A 50 -5.47 -10.13 -5.28
C TYR A 50 -6.30 -9.08 -6.00
N HIS A 51 -6.24 -9.07 -7.34
CA HIS A 51 -7.02 -8.14 -8.14
C HIS A 51 -8.49 -8.25 -7.72
N ILE A 52 -8.97 -7.24 -6.99
CA ILE A 52 -10.39 -7.13 -6.69
C ILE A 52 -10.99 -6.78 -8.04
N ASP A 53 -11.48 -7.80 -8.73
CA ASP A 53 -12.42 -7.65 -9.84
C ASP A 53 -13.65 -6.96 -9.25
N PHE A 54 -13.56 -5.65 -9.07
CA PHE A 54 -14.71 -4.80 -8.82
C PHE A 54 -15.47 -4.80 -10.13
N ARG A 55 -16.19 -5.89 -10.37
CA ARG A 55 -17.33 -5.92 -11.27
C ARG A 55 -18.34 -5.00 -10.61
N PRO A 56 -18.62 -3.80 -11.14
CA PRO A 56 -19.78 -3.07 -10.69
C PRO A 56 -20.98 -3.88 -11.18
N SER A 57 -21.47 -4.82 -10.38
CA SER A 57 -22.91 -5.05 -10.39
C SER A 57 -23.50 -3.72 -9.94
N GLU A 58 -24.00 -2.96 -10.91
CA GLU A 58 -24.71 -1.69 -10.78
C GLU A 58 -24.98 -1.25 -9.34
N GLY A 59 -24.25 -0.22 -8.89
CA GLY A 59 -24.68 0.59 -7.76
C GLY A 59 -23.73 0.65 -6.58
N VAL A 60 -22.54 1.24 -6.77
CA VAL A 60 -21.89 2.01 -5.69
C VAL A 60 -20.96 3.08 -6.27
N ILE A 61 -21.57 4.12 -6.84
CA ILE A 61 -20.94 5.44 -6.89
C ILE A 61 -21.02 6.00 -5.48
N LYS A 62 -19.94 5.98 -4.68
CA LYS A 62 -19.70 7.02 -3.64
C LYS A 62 -18.36 7.05 -2.86
N CYS A 63 -17.22 6.56 -3.36
CA CYS A 63 -15.98 6.65 -2.55
C CYS A 63 -14.84 7.50 -3.13
N LEU A 64 -15.05 8.28 -4.20
CA LEU A 64 -14.02 9.21 -4.71
C LEU A 64 -14.58 10.59 -5.07
N SER A 65 -15.17 11.29 -4.10
CA SER A 65 -15.36 12.74 -4.20
C SER A 65 -15.66 13.36 -2.84
N ASN A 66 -14.78 13.19 -1.84
CA ASN A 66 -14.78 14.10 -0.68
C ASN A 66 -13.45 14.10 0.09
N TYR A 67 -12.32 14.15 -0.62
CA TYR A 67 -11.11 14.74 -0.06
C TYR A 67 -10.41 15.53 -1.17
N THR A 68 -11.01 16.68 -1.48
CA THR A 68 -10.39 17.77 -2.24
C THR A 68 -10.84 19.04 -1.56
N ILE A 69 -9.86 19.67 -0.90
CA ILE A 69 -9.84 20.94 -0.15
C ILE A 69 -10.47 20.88 1.25
#